data_AF-A0A418U9Y0-F1
#
_entry.id   AF-A0A418U9Y0-F1
#
_cell.length_a   1.000
_cell.length_b   1.000
_cell.length_c   1.000
_cell.angle_alpha   90.00
_cell.angle_beta   90.00
_cell.angle_gamma   90.00
#
_symmetry.space_group_name_H-M   'P 1'
#
loop_
_entity.id
_entity.type
_entity.pdbx_description
1 polymer ?
#
loop_
_entity_poly.entity_id
_entity_poly.type
_entity_poly.pdbx_seq_one_letter_code
_entity_poly.pdbx_strand_id
1 'polypeptide(L)'
;MLNQETAKAARTDSGYILRAPRRMRVADAVAQYMRVPMGAGNSVPWDPLVAPYVIEPMNCLASREYDAVIFVGPARTGKTIGLIDGWVIYNVICDPADMLIIQMTEEKAREHSKKRLARTFRVSPEVVSRLSPNKNDNNVYDRTFLAGNYLKIGWPSVNIMSSSDYKCVALTDYDRFPEDIDGEGDAFSLASKRTTTFMSSGMTLVESSPGRDVKDVKWRRTSPHEAPPTTGILSLYNRGDRRRWYWPCPHCGEYFQPCGDVVAGFRDIADPVLASEAAYIQCPSCSGRIMPEQKRELNGRGVWLRDGESINADGSRYGDPRRSRIASFWMEGPAAAYQTLSQLVYKLLTAEQEYETTGSEETLKTVINTDWGLPYLPRASMEQRKSELLEQRAEPVPSRSVPDGVNFLVATVDVQAGRHRRFVVQVTGYGSRGERWIIDRYNITQSLRG
;
A
#
# COMPACT_ATOMS: atom_id res chain seq x y z
N MET A 1 50.48 -15.97 7.42
CA MET A 1 50.83 -14.65 7.98
C MET A 1 49.54 -13.98 8.40
N LEU A 2 49.29 -13.86 9.71
CA LEU A 2 48.19 -13.06 10.22
C LEU A 2 48.50 -11.59 9.89
N ASN A 3 47.65 -10.92 9.12
CA ASN A 3 47.67 -9.47 9.03
C ASN A 3 47.35 -8.94 10.43
N GLN A 4 48.37 -8.59 11.20
CA GLN A 4 48.17 -7.88 12.46
C GLN A 4 47.57 -6.52 12.13
N GLU A 5 46.34 -6.28 12.58
CA GLU A 5 45.76 -4.94 12.54
C GLU A 5 46.70 -3.98 13.25
N THR A 6 47.16 -2.96 12.53
CA THR A 6 47.99 -1.92 13.15
C THR A 6 47.11 -1.11 14.10
N ALA A 7 47.67 -0.65 15.22
CA ALA A 7 46.96 0.21 16.18
C ALA A 7 46.35 1.48 15.53
N LYS A 8 46.88 1.90 14.38
CA LYS A 8 46.33 2.98 13.54
C LYS A 8 45.04 2.57 12.81
N ALA A 9 44.97 1.36 12.25
CA ALA A 9 43.76 0.81 11.64
C ALA A 9 42.65 0.67 12.70
N ALA A 10 42.96 0.01 13.82
CA ALA A 10 42.03 -0.14 14.95
C ALA A 10 41.52 1.22 15.49
N ARG A 11 42.37 2.25 15.61
CA ARG A 11 41.93 3.62 16.00
C ARG A 11 41.02 4.28 14.97
N THR A 12 41.27 4.06 13.68
CA THR A 12 40.49 4.66 12.59
C THR A 12 39.12 3.98 12.49
N ASP A 13 39.08 2.66 12.62
CA ASP A 13 37.86 1.86 12.58
C ASP A 13 36.99 2.08 13.84
N SER A 14 37.61 2.13 15.03
CA SER A 14 36.92 2.48 16.28
C SER A 14 36.38 3.92 16.28
N GLY A 15 37.04 4.83 15.55
CA GLY A 15 36.61 6.22 15.41
C GLY A 15 35.27 6.39 14.68
N TYR A 16 34.88 5.42 13.84
CA TYR A 16 33.54 5.39 13.23
C TYR A 16 32.46 5.00 14.23
N ILE A 17 32.75 4.12 15.18
CA ILE A 17 31.81 3.63 16.21
C ILE A 17 31.47 4.75 17.21
N LEU A 18 32.42 5.65 17.50
CA LEU A 18 32.24 6.76 18.44
C LEU A 18 31.60 8.00 17.81
N ARG A 19 31.39 8.03 16.49
CA ARG A 19 30.74 9.17 15.83
C ARG A 19 29.24 9.09 16.00
N ALA A 20 28.64 10.19 16.45
CA ALA A 20 27.18 10.33 16.47
C ALA A 20 26.60 10.04 15.06
N PRO A 21 25.44 9.36 14.97
CA PRO A 21 24.79 9.09 13.70
C PRO A 21 24.65 10.37 12.88
N ARG A 22 24.96 10.30 11.58
CA ARG A 22 24.84 11.45 10.69
C ARG A 22 23.36 11.81 10.61
N ARG A 23 23.00 13.02 11.05
CA ARG A 23 21.63 13.56 10.93
C ARG A 23 21.36 13.93 9.48
N MET A 24 21.06 12.93 8.68
CA MET A 24 20.71 13.05 7.26
C MET A 24 19.40 12.31 7.02
N ARG A 25 18.56 12.83 6.12
CA ARG A 25 17.35 12.09 5.74
C ARG A 25 17.74 10.84 4.95
N VAL A 26 16.97 9.78 5.10
CA VAL A 26 17.28 8.48 4.46
C VAL A 26 17.39 8.63 2.95
N ALA A 27 16.45 9.33 2.31
CA ALA A 27 16.48 9.54 0.86
C ALA A 27 17.72 10.33 0.39
N ASP A 28 18.14 11.35 1.13
CA ASP A 28 19.32 12.17 0.82
C ASP A 28 20.60 11.33 0.90
N ALA A 29 20.72 10.51 1.94
CA ALA A 29 21.85 9.59 2.11
C ALA A 29 21.91 8.55 0.99
N VAL A 30 20.75 8.00 0.60
CA VAL A 30 20.68 7.03 -0.49
C VAL A 30 21.07 7.66 -1.82
N ALA A 31 20.56 8.86 -2.13
CA ALA A 31 20.97 9.60 -3.33
C ALA A 31 22.47 9.92 -3.36
N GLN A 32 23.06 10.21 -2.20
CA GLN A 32 24.49 10.52 -2.11
C GLN A 32 25.38 9.27 -2.24
N TYR A 33 25.00 8.16 -1.60
CA TYR A 33 25.91 7.04 -1.37
C TYR A 33 25.57 5.76 -2.15
N MET A 34 24.32 5.55 -2.54
CA MET A 34 23.90 4.34 -3.24
C MET A 34 24.19 4.47 -4.74
N ARG A 35 24.81 3.43 -5.29
CA ARG A 35 24.96 3.25 -6.74
C ARG A 35 24.13 2.06 -7.22
N VAL A 36 23.39 2.26 -8.31
CA VAL A 36 22.57 1.24 -8.96
C VAL A 36 23.37 0.61 -10.12
N PRO A 37 23.55 -0.71 -10.14
CA PRO A 37 24.30 -1.39 -11.21
C PRO A 37 23.49 -1.41 -12.53
N MET A 38 24.11 -1.01 -13.64
CA MET A 38 23.47 -0.93 -14.98
C MET A 38 23.85 -2.08 -15.93
N GLY A 39 24.71 -3.01 -15.49
CA GLY A 39 25.29 -4.07 -16.33
C GLY A 39 26.69 -3.72 -16.85
N ALA A 40 27.43 -4.73 -17.32
CA ALA A 40 28.79 -4.60 -17.87
C ALA A 40 29.81 -3.84 -16.98
N GLY A 41 29.65 -3.90 -15.66
CA GLY A 41 30.54 -3.23 -14.71
C GLY A 41 30.24 -1.74 -14.47
N ASN A 42 29.24 -1.17 -15.15
CA ASN A 42 28.82 0.21 -14.94
C ASN A 42 27.78 0.36 -13.82
N SER A 43 27.77 1.53 -13.19
CA SER A 43 26.77 1.93 -12.21
C SER A 43 26.41 3.41 -12.35
N VAL A 44 25.23 3.77 -11.89
CA VAL A 44 24.73 5.15 -11.83
C VAL A 44 24.35 5.50 -10.40
N PRO A 45 24.43 6.77 -9.97
CA PRO A 45 23.82 7.16 -8.70
C PRO A 45 22.32 6.85 -8.69
N TRP A 46 21.80 6.47 -7.52
CA TRP A 46 20.36 6.35 -7.35
C TRP A 46 19.71 7.73 -7.50
N ASP A 47 18.70 7.82 -8.38
CA ASP A 47 18.01 9.07 -8.67
C ASP A 47 16.63 9.09 -7.97
N PRO A 48 16.43 9.97 -6.97
CA PRO A 48 15.14 10.12 -6.28
C PRO A 48 14.00 10.56 -7.20
N LEU A 49 14.32 11.25 -8.31
CA LEU A 49 13.32 11.77 -9.24
C LEU A 49 12.71 10.70 -10.15
N VAL A 50 13.27 9.49 -10.17
CA VAL A 50 12.68 8.37 -10.90
C VAL A 50 11.38 7.90 -10.23
N ALA A 51 11.36 7.82 -8.89
CA ALA A 51 10.22 7.34 -8.10
C ALA A 51 10.00 8.21 -6.85
N PRO A 52 9.61 9.49 -7.01
CA PRO A 52 9.59 10.47 -5.90
C PRO A 52 8.64 10.11 -4.76
N TYR A 53 7.58 9.34 -5.02
CA TYR A 53 6.64 8.88 -4.00
C TYR A 53 7.28 7.96 -2.94
N VAL A 54 8.48 7.40 -3.17
CA VAL A 54 9.20 6.61 -2.14
C VAL A 54 9.97 7.48 -1.13
N ILE A 55 10.21 8.77 -1.44
CA ILE A 55 11.07 9.66 -0.63
C ILE A 55 10.52 9.87 0.77
N GLU A 56 9.23 10.21 0.90
CA GLU A 56 8.60 10.44 2.19
C GLU A 56 8.54 9.16 3.05
N PRO A 57 8.07 8.00 2.53
CA PRO A 57 8.18 6.73 3.25
C PRO A 57 9.62 6.39 3.68
N MET A 58 10.62 6.61 2.82
CA MET A 58 12.04 6.41 3.18
C MET A 58 12.45 7.28 4.36
N ASN A 59 12.08 8.55 4.35
CA ASN A 59 12.44 9.48 5.42
C ASN A 59 11.74 9.14 6.75
N CYS A 60 10.56 8.52 6.70
CA CYS A 60 9.90 7.99 7.90
C CYS A 60 10.67 6.85 8.57
N LEU A 61 11.54 6.12 7.87
CA LEU A 61 12.31 4.99 8.43
C LEU A 61 13.35 5.41 9.48
N ALA A 62 13.77 6.68 9.49
CA ALA A 62 14.64 7.24 10.52
C ALA A 62 13.88 8.09 11.55
N SER A 63 12.56 8.21 11.43
CA SER A 63 11.73 8.97 12.35
C SER A 63 11.61 8.26 13.70
N ARG A 64 11.64 9.04 14.78
CA ARG A 64 11.35 8.57 16.16
C ARG A 64 9.87 8.62 16.50
N GLU A 65 9.04 9.15 15.61
CA GLU A 65 7.58 9.25 15.78
C GLU A 65 6.86 7.93 15.47
N TYR A 66 7.44 7.12 14.58
CA TYR A 66 6.83 5.90 14.07
C TYR A 66 7.59 4.66 14.53
N ASP A 67 6.83 3.60 14.82
CA ASP A 67 7.37 2.27 15.11
C ASP A 67 7.45 1.41 13.83
N ALA A 68 6.63 1.76 12.83
CA ALA A 68 6.59 1.05 11.56
C ALA A 68 6.26 1.96 10.38
N VAL A 69 6.78 1.56 9.22
CA VAL A 69 6.44 2.12 7.91
C VAL A 69 5.81 1.02 7.06
N ILE A 70 4.59 1.25 6.58
CA ILE A 70 3.86 0.31 5.73
C ILE A 70 3.71 0.91 4.33
N PHE A 71 4.18 0.23 3.30
CA PHE A 71 4.04 0.69 1.92
C PHE A 71 3.25 -0.32 1.08
N VAL A 72 2.03 0.06 0.74
CA VAL A 72 1.18 -0.67 -0.19
C VAL A 72 1.32 -0.04 -1.57
N GLY A 73 1.60 -0.85 -2.57
CA GLY A 73 1.55 -0.37 -3.93
C GLY A 73 1.85 -1.47 -4.93
N PRO A 74 1.62 -1.19 -6.21
CA PRO A 74 1.85 -2.17 -7.25
C PRO A 74 3.33 -2.59 -7.32
N ALA A 75 3.59 -3.64 -8.08
CA ALA A 75 4.93 -3.94 -8.55
C ALA A 75 5.49 -2.73 -9.32
N ARG A 76 6.80 -2.71 -9.55
CA ARG A 76 7.43 -1.69 -10.40
C ARG A 76 7.24 -0.23 -9.91
N THR A 77 7.13 -0.06 -8.59
CA THR A 77 7.13 1.25 -7.93
C THR A 77 8.51 1.65 -7.42
N GLY A 78 9.48 0.75 -7.39
CA GLY A 78 10.77 1.02 -6.75
C GLY A 78 10.76 0.87 -5.22
N LYS A 79 9.67 0.32 -4.65
CA LYS A 79 9.54 0.03 -3.21
C LYS A 79 10.72 -0.75 -2.65
N THR A 80 11.13 -1.87 -3.27
CA THR A 80 12.25 -2.68 -2.78
C THR A 80 13.60 -1.95 -2.89
N ILE A 81 13.87 -1.26 -4.01
CA ILE A 81 15.17 -0.58 -4.20
C ILE A 81 15.31 0.67 -3.30
N GLY A 82 14.23 1.43 -3.11
CA GLY A 82 14.22 2.61 -2.25
C GLY A 82 14.14 2.25 -0.77
N LEU A 83 13.08 1.52 -0.38
CA LEU A 83 12.75 1.31 1.03
C LEU A 83 13.60 0.23 1.69
N ILE A 84 14.05 -0.79 0.96
CA ILE A 84 14.84 -1.89 1.54
C ILE A 84 16.31 -1.68 1.21
N ASP A 85 16.70 -1.74 -0.06
CA ASP A 85 18.11 -1.63 -0.45
C ASP A 85 18.67 -0.27 0.01
N GLY A 86 17.95 0.82 -0.23
CA GLY A 86 18.34 2.16 0.23
C GLY A 86 18.45 2.27 1.76
N TRP A 87 17.52 1.69 2.51
CA TRP A 87 17.59 1.72 3.97
C TRP A 87 18.77 0.91 4.52
N VAL A 88 19.15 -0.20 3.86
CA VAL A 88 20.38 -0.92 4.17
C VAL A 88 21.60 0.00 3.98
N ILE A 89 21.69 0.74 2.88
CA ILE A 89 22.79 1.69 2.63
C ILE A 89 22.85 2.77 3.72
N TYR A 90 21.69 3.33 4.09
CA TYR A 90 21.58 4.30 5.17
C TYR A 90 22.07 3.72 6.51
N ASN A 91 21.62 2.52 6.88
CA ASN A 91 22.02 1.86 8.13
C ASN A 91 23.51 1.50 8.11
N VAL A 92 24.12 1.16 6.97
CA VAL A 92 25.56 0.87 6.92
C VAL A 92 26.40 2.14 7.10
N ILE A 93 25.96 3.28 6.55
CA ILE A 93 26.81 4.48 6.42
C ILE A 93 26.51 5.53 7.49
N CYS A 94 25.23 5.80 7.73
CA CYS A 94 24.76 6.95 8.50
C CYS A 94 24.34 6.59 9.93
N ASP A 95 23.72 5.41 10.10
CA ASP A 95 23.24 4.91 11.40
C ASP A 95 23.52 3.40 11.57
N PRO A 96 24.81 3.01 11.73
CA PRO A 96 25.23 1.61 11.94
C PRO A 96 24.36 0.88 12.95
N ALA A 97 23.62 -0.11 12.46
CA ALA A 97 22.63 -0.86 13.23
C ALA A 97 22.41 -2.25 12.66
N ASP A 98 22.03 -3.18 13.54
CA ASP A 98 21.64 -4.52 13.14
C ASP A 98 20.30 -4.50 12.41
N MET A 99 20.27 -5.14 11.24
CA MET A 99 19.13 -5.16 10.35
C MET A 99 18.77 -6.58 9.90
N LEU A 100 17.48 -6.90 9.94
CA LEU A 100 16.92 -8.14 9.43
C LEU A 100 16.02 -7.86 8.21
N ILE A 101 16.29 -8.52 7.09
CA ILE A 101 15.42 -8.52 5.91
C ILE A 101 14.78 -9.89 5.78
N ILE A 102 13.46 -9.96 5.66
CA ILE A 102 12.72 -11.21 5.47
C ILE A 102 12.10 -11.17 4.08
N GLN A 103 12.50 -12.12 3.25
CA GLN A 103 12.01 -12.39 1.90
C GLN A 103 10.99 -13.53 1.91
N MET A 104 10.12 -13.62 0.91
CA MET A 104 9.02 -14.62 0.87
C MET A 104 9.46 -16.09 1.00
N THR A 105 10.65 -16.44 0.49
CA THR A 105 11.21 -17.80 0.54
C THR A 105 12.72 -17.76 0.71
N GLU A 106 13.33 -18.87 1.13
CA GLU A 106 14.79 -18.99 1.22
C GLU A 106 15.46 -18.69 -0.14
N GLU A 107 14.92 -19.22 -1.24
CA GLU A 107 15.47 -19.00 -2.57
C GLU A 107 15.47 -17.51 -2.95
N LYS A 108 14.39 -16.79 -2.60
CA LYS A 108 14.29 -15.34 -2.83
C LYS A 108 15.20 -14.54 -1.91
N ALA A 109 15.41 -14.98 -0.66
CA ALA A 109 16.43 -14.44 0.24
C ALA A 109 17.83 -14.55 -0.39
N ARG A 110 18.17 -15.73 -0.90
CA ARG A 110 19.45 -16.01 -1.58
C ARG A 110 19.63 -15.17 -2.84
N GLU A 111 18.57 -15.05 -3.65
CA GLU A 111 18.57 -14.24 -4.86
C GLU A 111 18.77 -12.76 -4.55
N HIS A 112 18.02 -12.22 -3.58
CA HIS A 112 18.12 -10.83 -3.14
C HIS A 112 19.54 -10.52 -2.63
N SER A 113 20.12 -11.39 -1.82
CA SER A 113 21.51 -11.22 -1.36
C SER A 113 22.52 -11.22 -2.52
N LYS A 114 22.50 -12.25 -3.38
CA LYS A 114 23.56 -12.46 -4.39
C LYS A 114 23.41 -11.56 -5.61
N LYS A 115 22.19 -11.38 -6.11
CA LYS A 115 21.95 -10.67 -7.38
C LYS A 115 21.66 -9.19 -7.20
N ARG A 116 21.23 -8.75 -6.01
CA ARG A 116 20.86 -7.36 -5.76
C ARG A 116 21.83 -6.70 -4.77
N LEU A 117 21.77 -7.04 -3.48
CA LEU A 117 22.58 -6.38 -2.45
C LEU A 117 24.09 -6.53 -2.70
N ALA A 118 24.57 -7.74 -3.03
CA ALA A 118 25.99 -7.94 -3.33
C ALA A 118 26.47 -7.06 -4.49
N ARG A 119 25.64 -6.84 -5.51
CA ARG A 119 25.99 -6.00 -6.66
C ARG A 119 25.98 -4.54 -6.27
N THR A 120 24.93 -4.06 -5.60
CA THR A 120 24.84 -2.69 -5.07
C THR A 120 26.03 -2.35 -4.18
N PHE A 121 26.42 -3.25 -3.28
CA PHE A 121 27.54 -3.04 -2.37
C PHE A 121 28.86 -2.90 -3.13
N ARG A 122 29.13 -3.79 -4.09
CA ARG A 122 30.36 -3.77 -4.90
C ARG A 122 30.54 -2.46 -5.67
N VAL A 123 29.45 -1.84 -6.12
CA VAL A 123 29.51 -0.62 -6.93
C VAL A 123 29.34 0.67 -6.11
N SER A 124 29.09 0.57 -4.80
CA SER A 124 28.89 1.72 -3.90
C SER A 124 30.13 1.93 -3.02
N PRO A 125 31.03 2.89 -3.34
CA PRO A 125 32.36 2.99 -2.72
C PRO A 125 32.36 3.09 -1.19
N GLU A 126 31.45 3.89 -0.62
CA GLU A 126 31.31 4.06 0.83
C GLU A 126 30.83 2.80 1.56
N VAL A 127 30.11 1.91 0.86
CA VAL A 127 29.71 0.62 1.42
C VAL A 127 30.89 -0.34 1.39
N VAL A 128 31.63 -0.38 0.28
CA VAL A 128 32.82 -1.24 0.14
C VAL A 128 33.83 -0.95 1.26
N SER A 129 34.07 0.32 1.57
CA SER A 129 35.01 0.71 2.63
C SER A 129 34.55 0.34 4.04
N ARG A 130 33.32 -0.15 4.22
CA ARG A 130 32.72 -0.54 5.52
C ARG A 130 32.44 -2.03 5.63
N LEU A 131 32.61 -2.81 4.56
CA LEU A 131 32.47 -4.26 4.62
C LEU A 131 33.65 -4.86 5.39
N SER A 132 33.37 -5.88 6.22
CA SER A 132 34.46 -6.64 6.86
C SER A 132 35.36 -7.27 5.79
N PRO A 133 36.71 -7.18 5.92
CA PRO A 133 37.65 -7.83 5.02
C PRO A 133 37.68 -9.35 5.20
N ASN A 134 37.13 -9.88 6.30
CA ASN A 134 37.13 -11.30 6.59
C ASN A 134 36.12 -12.03 5.68
N LYS A 135 36.56 -13.13 5.06
CA LYS A 135 35.70 -13.94 4.19
C LYS A 135 34.54 -14.60 4.94
N ASN A 136 34.76 -15.00 6.19
CA ASN A 136 33.75 -15.67 7.02
C ASN A 136 32.61 -14.72 7.45
N ASP A 137 32.85 -13.41 7.42
CA ASP A 137 31.90 -12.36 7.79
C ASP A 137 30.98 -11.97 6.61
N ASN A 138 31.19 -12.57 5.44
CA ASN A 138 30.48 -12.23 4.20
C ASN A 138 29.83 -13.47 3.59
N ASN A 139 28.81 -13.99 4.28
CA ASN A 139 28.05 -15.15 3.83
C ASN A 139 26.88 -14.75 2.93
N VAL A 140 26.14 -15.76 2.48
CA VAL A 140 24.99 -15.57 1.60
C VAL A 140 23.83 -14.90 2.33
N TYR A 141 23.54 -15.27 3.57
CA TYR A 141 22.39 -14.77 4.32
C TYR A 141 22.75 -13.75 5.38
N ASP A 142 24.04 -13.51 5.58
CA ASP A 142 24.53 -12.70 6.67
C ASP A 142 25.81 -11.97 6.30
N ARG A 143 25.91 -10.73 6.76
CA ARG A 143 27.08 -9.89 6.54
C ARG A 143 27.39 -9.07 7.77
N THR A 144 28.66 -9.00 8.12
CA THR A 144 29.18 -8.14 9.19
C THR A 144 29.96 -6.97 8.58
N PHE A 145 29.74 -5.78 9.13
CA PHE A 145 30.42 -4.55 8.72
C PHE A 145 31.51 -4.18 9.75
N LEU A 146 32.45 -3.32 9.36
CA LEU A 146 33.56 -2.87 10.21
C LEU A 146 33.11 -2.18 11.50
N ALA A 147 31.93 -1.56 11.49
CA ALA A 147 31.34 -0.95 12.68
C ALA A 147 30.74 -1.97 13.66
N GLY A 148 30.87 -3.28 13.37
CA GLY A 148 30.35 -4.37 14.17
C GLY A 148 28.87 -4.70 13.93
N ASN A 149 28.15 -3.88 13.17
CA ASN A 149 26.75 -4.14 12.86
C ASN A 149 26.57 -5.30 11.88
N TYR A 150 25.40 -5.93 11.95
CA TYR A 150 25.09 -7.18 11.29
C TYR A 150 23.83 -7.06 10.41
N LEU A 151 23.93 -7.51 9.16
CA LEU A 151 22.79 -7.60 8.23
C LEU A 151 22.44 -9.06 8.02
N LYS A 152 21.24 -9.47 8.44
CA LYS A 152 20.67 -10.80 8.19
C LYS A 152 19.60 -10.74 7.11
N ILE A 153 19.57 -11.74 6.24
CA ILE A 153 18.59 -11.93 5.18
C ILE A 153 17.98 -13.32 5.35
N GLY A 154 16.71 -13.37 5.68
CA GLY A 154 15.98 -14.58 6.01
C GLY A 154 14.65 -14.72 5.28
N TRP A 155 13.83 -15.65 5.75
CA TRP A 155 12.50 -15.99 5.24
C TRP A 155 11.56 -16.28 6.42
N PRO A 156 10.23 -16.37 6.20
CA PRO A 156 9.27 -16.50 7.28
C PRO A 156 9.39 -17.89 7.89
N SER A 157 10.11 -17.96 9.01
CA SER A 157 10.24 -19.16 9.84
C SER A 157 10.44 -18.72 11.27
N VAL A 158 9.91 -19.49 12.22
CA VAL A 158 10.03 -19.17 13.65
C VAL A 158 11.48 -19.03 14.09
N ASN A 159 12.39 -19.90 13.62
CA ASN A 159 13.81 -19.81 13.98
C ASN A 159 14.46 -18.48 13.59
N ILE A 160 14.07 -17.88 12.46
CA ILE A 160 14.63 -16.61 12.01
C ILE A 160 14.01 -15.44 12.75
N MET A 161 12.68 -15.48 12.96
CA MET A 161 11.93 -14.37 13.56
C MET A 161 11.95 -14.38 15.09
N SER A 162 12.24 -15.52 15.72
CA SER A 162 12.22 -15.68 17.18
C SER A 162 13.59 -15.49 17.86
N SER A 163 14.70 -15.48 17.12
CA SER A 163 16.03 -15.71 17.70
C SER A 163 16.80 -14.49 18.22
N SER A 164 16.63 -13.27 17.67
CA SER A 164 17.48 -12.12 18.03
C SER A 164 16.77 -10.79 17.83
N ASP A 165 17.12 -9.81 18.66
CA ASP A 165 16.64 -8.44 18.51
C ASP A 165 17.37 -7.72 17.36
N TYR A 166 16.63 -6.91 16.61
CA TYR A 166 17.16 -6.11 15.51
C TYR A 166 16.56 -4.72 15.63
N LYS A 167 17.40 -3.69 15.49
CA LYS A 167 16.91 -2.31 15.49
C LYS A 167 16.04 -2.05 14.27
N CYS A 168 16.40 -2.62 13.13
CA CYS A 168 15.72 -2.43 11.85
C CYS A 168 15.22 -3.77 11.30
N VAL A 169 13.92 -3.93 11.05
CA VAL A 169 13.37 -5.14 10.41
C VAL A 169 12.59 -4.75 9.16
N ALA A 170 12.85 -5.42 8.03
CA ALA A 170 12.15 -5.20 6.76
C ALA A 170 11.49 -6.49 6.27
N LEU A 171 10.18 -6.43 6.02
CA LEU A 171 9.38 -7.49 5.43
C LEU A 171 8.99 -7.08 4.00
N THR A 172 9.34 -7.90 3.01
CA THR A 172 9.13 -7.60 1.58
C THR A 172 8.19 -8.63 0.96
N ASP A 173 7.33 -8.16 0.05
CA ASP A 173 6.26 -8.99 -0.52
C ASP A 173 5.39 -9.68 0.57
N TYR A 174 5.06 -8.93 1.63
CA TYR A 174 4.38 -9.44 2.84
C TYR A 174 3.13 -10.29 2.56
N ASP A 175 2.29 -9.92 1.59
CA ASP A 175 1.07 -10.68 1.28
C ASP A 175 1.35 -12.09 0.74
N ARG A 176 2.58 -12.38 0.30
CA ARG A 176 3.02 -13.72 -0.11
C ARG A 176 3.40 -14.61 1.07
N PHE A 177 3.48 -14.08 2.29
CA PHE A 177 3.86 -14.87 3.47
C PHE A 177 2.69 -15.73 3.93
N PRO A 178 2.93 -16.82 4.68
CA PRO A 178 1.86 -17.48 5.42
C PRO A 178 1.16 -16.49 6.38
N GLU A 179 -0.15 -16.64 6.59
CA GLU A 179 -0.89 -15.76 7.53
C GLU A 179 -0.46 -15.99 8.99
N ASP A 180 -0.03 -17.22 9.29
CA ASP A 180 0.50 -17.65 10.57
C ASP A 180 1.84 -18.34 10.35
N ILE A 181 2.88 -17.88 11.04
CA ILE A 181 4.23 -18.40 10.91
C ILE A 181 4.43 -19.51 11.94
N ASP A 182 4.35 -20.74 11.47
CA ASP A 182 4.50 -21.98 12.26
C ASP A 182 3.69 -22.00 13.58
N GLY A 183 2.55 -21.29 13.65
CA GLY A 183 1.65 -21.26 14.82
C GLY A 183 1.91 -20.15 15.85
N GLU A 184 2.86 -19.24 15.59
CA GLU A 184 3.26 -18.16 16.51
C GLU A 184 2.58 -16.81 16.20
N GLY A 185 1.80 -16.74 15.13
CA GLY A 185 1.07 -15.55 14.69
C GLY A 185 1.63 -14.90 13.42
N ASP A 186 1.15 -13.67 13.13
CA ASP A 186 1.51 -12.97 11.90
C ASP A 186 2.96 -12.44 11.92
N ALA A 187 3.60 -12.43 10.76
CA ALA A 187 5.00 -12.06 10.63
C ALA A 187 5.28 -10.60 11.04
N PHE A 188 4.34 -9.67 10.90
CA PHE A 188 4.53 -8.29 11.34
C PHE A 188 4.60 -8.19 12.87
N SER A 189 3.73 -8.90 13.57
CA SER A 189 3.75 -8.98 15.04
C SER A 189 5.05 -9.60 15.54
N LEU A 190 5.54 -10.67 14.90
CA LEU A 190 6.82 -11.29 15.24
C LEU A 190 8.01 -10.35 14.96
N ALA A 191 8.03 -9.70 13.80
CA ALA A 191 9.06 -8.73 13.44
C ALA A 191 9.09 -7.53 14.39
N SER A 192 7.93 -6.96 14.72
CA SER A 192 7.82 -5.81 15.60
C SER A 192 8.27 -6.11 17.02
N LYS A 193 8.12 -7.36 17.50
CA LYS A 193 8.68 -7.78 18.79
C LYS A 193 10.21 -7.64 18.84
N ARG A 194 10.92 -7.70 17.72
CA ARG A 194 12.40 -7.61 17.65
C ARG A 194 12.95 -6.20 17.77
N THR A 195 12.12 -5.22 17.43
CA THR A 195 12.49 -3.80 17.49
C THR A 195 12.13 -3.18 18.84
N THR A 196 11.36 -3.87 19.69
CA THR A 196 10.84 -3.34 20.97
C THR A 196 11.94 -2.89 21.94
N THR A 197 13.04 -3.65 22.04
CA THR A 197 14.16 -3.33 22.93
C THR A 197 14.86 -2.02 22.55
N PHE A 198 14.73 -1.61 21.29
CA PHE A 198 15.29 -0.37 20.75
C PHE A 198 14.37 0.85 20.92
N MET A 199 13.19 0.68 21.55
CA MET A 199 12.21 1.74 21.84
C MET A 199 11.92 2.61 20.61
N SER A 200 11.98 3.94 20.74
CA SER A 200 11.73 4.88 19.63
C SER A 200 12.76 4.81 18.50
N SER A 201 13.86 4.06 18.66
CA SER A 201 14.87 3.84 17.62
C SER A 201 14.63 2.59 16.79
N GLY A 202 13.76 1.69 17.28
CA GLY A 202 13.37 0.48 16.57
C GLY A 202 12.38 0.79 15.45
N MET A 203 12.55 0.16 14.29
CA MET A 203 11.71 0.41 13.12
C MET A 203 11.40 -0.88 12.36
N THR A 204 10.12 -1.08 12.04
CA THR A 204 9.65 -2.18 11.19
C THR A 204 9.12 -1.65 9.86
N LEU A 205 9.77 -1.97 8.75
CA LEU A 205 9.28 -1.73 7.39
C LEU A 205 8.50 -2.94 6.89
N VAL A 206 7.35 -2.70 6.29
CA VAL A 206 6.61 -3.71 5.52
C VAL A 206 6.22 -3.13 4.17
N GLU A 207 6.59 -3.80 3.08
CA GLU A 207 6.14 -3.44 1.74
C GLU A 207 5.52 -4.64 1.02
N SER A 208 4.43 -4.40 0.28
CA SER A 208 3.80 -5.43 -0.53
C SER A 208 2.84 -4.86 -1.57
N SER A 209 2.54 -5.66 -2.60
CA SER A 209 1.33 -5.50 -3.39
C SER A 209 0.16 -6.19 -2.67
N PRO A 210 -1.05 -5.60 -2.61
CA PRO A 210 -2.17 -6.23 -1.93
C PRO A 210 -2.60 -7.50 -2.66
N GLY A 211 -2.37 -8.66 -2.04
CA GLY A 211 -2.65 -9.98 -2.57
C GLY A 211 -3.84 -10.69 -1.92
N ARG A 212 -4.32 -10.18 -0.78
CA ARG A 212 -5.41 -10.79 0.00
C ARG A 212 -6.77 -10.28 -0.45
N ASP A 213 -7.73 -11.20 -0.51
CA ASP A 213 -9.10 -10.92 -0.92
C ASP A 213 -9.86 -10.11 0.14
N VAL A 214 -10.83 -9.31 -0.31
CA VAL A 214 -11.73 -8.56 0.55
C VAL A 214 -12.66 -9.51 1.30
N LYS A 215 -12.64 -9.46 2.64
CA LYS A 215 -13.42 -10.37 3.50
C LYS A 215 -14.90 -10.01 3.59
N ASP A 216 -15.22 -8.72 3.57
CA ASP A 216 -16.58 -8.21 3.67
C ASP A 216 -16.94 -7.42 2.42
N VAL A 217 -17.75 -8.04 1.56
CA VAL A 217 -18.24 -7.46 0.30
C VAL A 217 -19.23 -6.32 0.55
N LYS A 218 -19.91 -6.33 1.71
CA LYS A 218 -20.88 -5.29 2.10
C LYS A 218 -20.21 -4.11 2.80
N TRP A 219 -18.90 -4.20 3.02
CA TRP A 219 -18.14 -3.15 3.67
C TRP A 219 -18.28 -1.83 2.91
N ARG A 220 -18.46 -0.75 3.67
CA ARG A 220 -18.54 0.61 3.17
C ARG A 220 -17.37 1.40 3.72
N ARG A 221 -16.71 2.16 2.85
CA ARG A 221 -15.63 3.08 3.24
C ARG A 221 -16.19 4.09 4.24
N THR A 222 -15.55 4.23 5.40
CA THR A 222 -15.91 5.28 6.36
C THR A 222 -15.12 6.56 6.14
N SER A 223 -13.94 6.47 5.52
CA SER A 223 -13.11 7.60 5.14
C SER A 223 -12.52 7.45 3.73
N PRO A 224 -12.15 8.56 3.05
CA PRO A 224 -11.61 8.52 1.69
C PRO A 224 -10.33 7.71 1.53
N HIS A 225 -9.56 7.51 2.61
CA HIS A 225 -8.29 6.78 2.58
C HIS A 225 -8.38 5.39 3.20
N GLU A 226 -9.55 4.97 3.71
CA GLU A 226 -9.72 3.64 4.26
C GLU A 226 -9.64 2.57 3.17
N ALA A 227 -8.87 1.52 3.43
CA ALA A 227 -8.82 0.32 2.61
C ALA A 227 -9.90 -0.68 3.04
N PRO A 228 -10.42 -1.51 2.12
CA PRO A 228 -11.37 -2.55 2.48
C PRO A 228 -10.77 -3.56 3.48
N PRO A 229 -11.61 -4.26 4.26
CA PRO A 229 -11.16 -5.22 5.25
C PRO A 229 -10.56 -6.45 4.55
N THR A 230 -9.24 -6.58 4.61
CA THR A 230 -8.48 -7.74 4.17
C THR A 230 -7.60 -8.25 5.32
N THR A 231 -7.00 -9.44 5.16
CA THR A 231 -5.76 -9.78 5.87
C THR A 231 -4.54 -9.16 5.16
N GLY A 232 -3.33 -9.40 5.65
CA GLY A 232 -2.12 -8.93 4.97
C GLY A 232 -1.85 -7.42 5.12
N ILE A 233 -1.23 -6.83 4.11
CA ILE A 233 -0.63 -5.50 4.11
C ILE A 233 -1.68 -4.40 4.26
N LEU A 234 -2.85 -4.54 3.65
CA LEU A 234 -3.92 -3.54 3.76
C LEU A 234 -4.53 -3.50 5.17
N SER A 235 -4.51 -4.63 5.90
CA SER A 235 -4.82 -4.65 7.33
C SER A 235 -3.84 -3.79 8.12
N LEU A 236 -2.53 -3.90 7.84
CA LEU A 236 -1.48 -3.09 8.47
C LEU A 236 -1.61 -1.61 8.07
N TYR A 237 -1.91 -1.33 6.80
CA TYR A 237 -2.15 0.02 6.32
C TYR A 237 -3.28 0.69 7.08
N ASN A 238 -4.38 -0.02 7.33
CA ASN A 238 -5.53 0.50 8.06
C ASN A 238 -5.24 0.80 9.55
N ARG A 239 -4.20 0.18 10.15
CA ARG A 239 -3.72 0.48 11.51
C ARG A 239 -2.92 1.79 11.58
N GLY A 240 -2.36 2.23 10.45
CA GLY A 240 -1.57 3.47 10.35
C GLY A 240 -2.40 4.74 10.17
N ASP A 241 -1.72 5.79 9.70
CA ASP A 241 -2.28 7.10 9.37
C ASP A 241 -2.88 7.20 7.95
N ARG A 242 -2.80 6.11 7.17
CA ARG A 242 -3.53 5.87 5.91
C ARG A 242 -3.28 6.97 4.87
N ARG A 243 -2.02 7.11 4.43
CA ARG A 243 -1.63 8.10 3.42
C ARG A 243 -1.92 7.61 2.00
N ARG A 244 -2.50 8.49 1.19
CA ARG A 244 -2.75 8.28 -0.25
C ARG A 244 -1.96 9.29 -1.08
N TRP A 245 -1.57 8.87 -2.29
CA TRP A 245 -0.77 9.69 -3.21
C TRP A 245 -1.67 10.56 -4.09
N TYR A 246 -1.36 11.86 -4.17
CA TYR A 246 -2.11 12.85 -4.94
C TYR A 246 -1.23 13.57 -5.95
N TRP A 247 -1.81 13.87 -7.12
CA TRP A 247 -1.22 14.74 -8.13
C TRP A 247 -1.96 16.07 -8.20
N PRO A 248 -1.25 17.21 -8.31
CA PRO A 248 -1.87 18.48 -8.69
C PRO A 248 -2.20 18.48 -10.18
N CYS A 249 -3.47 18.69 -10.53
CA CYS A 249 -3.91 18.80 -11.92
C CYS A 249 -3.19 19.95 -12.64
N PRO A 250 -2.60 19.73 -13.83
CA PRO A 250 -1.91 20.79 -14.57
C PRO A 250 -2.87 21.84 -15.16
N HIS A 251 -4.17 21.55 -15.22
CA HIS A 251 -5.19 22.43 -15.81
C HIS A 251 -5.84 23.35 -14.77
N CYS A 252 -6.22 22.81 -13.60
CA CYS A 252 -6.95 23.57 -12.57
C CYS A 252 -6.24 23.66 -11.22
N GLY A 253 -5.10 22.99 -11.02
CA GLY A 253 -4.37 22.98 -9.75
C GLY A 253 -4.95 22.05 -8.68
N GLU A 254 -6.21 21.63 -8.80
CA GLU A 254 -6.86 20.71 -7.85
C GLU A 254 -6.10 19.38 -7.73
N TYR A 255 -6.01 18.88 -6.50
CA TYR A 255 -5.31 17.62 -6.21
C TYR A 255 -6.26 16.43 -6.30
N PHE A 256 -5.82 15.37 -6.96
CA PHE A 256 -6.60 14.14 -7.08
C PHE A 256 -5.70 12.90 -7.04
N GLN A 257 -6.29 11.74 -6.72
CA GLN A 257 -5.56 10.48 -6.71
C GLN A 257 -5.48 9.91 -8.13
N PRO A 258 -4.30 9.52 -8.62
CA PRO A 258 -4.16 8.82 -9.88
C PRO A 258 -4.53 7.33 -9.72
N CYS A 259 -5.82 7.07 -9.55
CA CYS A 259 -6.42 5.74 -9.37
C CYS A 259 -7.11 5.23 -10.64
N GLY A 260 -7.63 3.99 -10.60
CA GLY A 260 -8.40 3.41 -11.70
C GLY A 260 -9.60 4.24 -12.16
N ASP A 261 -10.29 4.91 -11.24
CA ASP A 261 -11.52 5.65 -11.54
C ASP A 261 -11.31 6.88 -12.44
N VAL A 262 -10.09 7.40 -12.49
CA VAL A 262 -9.72 8.56 -13.31
C VAL A 262 -9.06 8.17 -14.64
N VAL A 263 -8.91 6.88 -14.93
CA VAL A 263 -8.39 6.42 -16.23
C VAL A 263 -9.55 6.36 -17.24
N ALA A 264 -9.41 7.06 -18.36
CA ALA A 264 -10.47 7.23 -19.35
C ALA A 264 -9.95 7.03 -20.79
N GLY A 265 -10.87 7.04 -21.77
CA GLY A 265 -10.54 7.05 -23.20
C GLY A 265 -10.36 5.69 -23.86
N PHE A 266 -10.42 4.59 -23.11
CA PHE A 266 -10.13 3.25 -23.62
C PHE A 266 -11.35 2.31 -23.71
N ARG A 267 -12.46 2.63 -23.03
CA ARG A 267 -13.60 1.70 -22.89
C ARG A 267 -14.42 1.48 -24.17
N ASP A 268 -14.43 2.45 -25.08
CA ASP A 268 -15.22 2.40 -26.32
C ASP A 268 -14.46 1.80 -27.53
N ILE A 269 -13.25 1.28 -27.31
CA ILE A 269 -12.37 0.76 -28.35
C ILE A 269 -12.23 -0.76 -28.17
N ALA A 270 -12.66 -1.52 -29.17
CA ALA A 270 -12.67 -2.98 -29.11
C ALA A 270 -11.27 -3.62 -29.13
N ASP A 271 -10.34 -3.02 -29.88
CA ASP A 271 -8.97 -3.50 -29.97
C ASP A 271 -8.17 -3.08 -28.73
N PRO A 272 -7.62 -4.03 -27.94
CA PRO A 272 -6.90 -3.71 -26.71
C PRO A 272 -5.65 -2.85 -26.90
N VAL A 273 -4.99 -2.94 -28.04
CA VAL A 273 -3.78 -2.16 -28.33
C VAL A 273 -4.18 -0.71 -28.54
N LEU A 274 -5.10 -0.45 -29.47
CA LEU A 274 -5.62 0.90 -29.75
C LEU A 274 -6.27 1.51 -28.50
N ALA A 275 -7.03 0.72 -27.74
CA ALA A 275 -7.64 1.15 -26.49
C ALA A 275 -6.58 1.61 -25.47
N SER A 276 -5.50 0.83 -25.34
CA SER A 276 -4.41 1.15 -24.40
C SER A 276 -3.62 2.40 -24.80
N GLU A 277 -3.45 2.65 -26.10
CA GLU A 277 -2.77 3.83 -26.64
C GLU A 277 -3.62 5.10 -26.47
N ALA A 278 -4.94 4.96 -26.55
CA ALA A 278 -5.89 6.05 -26.36
C ALA A 278 -6.12 6.43 -24.88
N ALA A 279 -5.64 5.61 -23.93
CA ALA A 279 -5.89 5.83 -22.51
C ALA A 279 -5.19 7.09 -21.97
N TYR A 280 -5.93 7.89 -21.19
CA TYR A 280 -5.42 9.08 -20.51
C TYR A 280 -5.99 9.19 -19.10
N ILE A 281 -5.42 10.10 -18.29
CA ILE A 281 -5.96 10.43 -16.97
C ILE A 281 -6.89 11.63 -17.11
N GLN A 282 -8.14 11.50 -16.65
CA GLN A 282 -9.13 12.57 -16.64
C GLN A 282 -9.22 13.20 -15.25
N CYS A 283 -8.98 14.50 -15.15
CA CYS A 283 -9.14 15.19 -13.88
C CYS A 283 -10.60 15.14 -13.41
N PRO A 284 -10.89 14.69 -12.17
CA PRO A 284 -12.26 14.62 -11.67
C PRO A 284 -12.89 16.02 -11.45
N SER A 285 -12.09 17.06 -11.26
CA SER A 285 -12.59 18.42 -10.95
C SER A 285 -12.89 19.25 -12.21
N CYS A 286 -12.02 19.20 -13.22
CA CYS A 286 -12.15 20.04 -14.43
C CYS A 286 -12.33 19.24 -15.73
N SER A 287 -12.35 17.90 -15.66
CA SER A 287 -12.41 17.00 -16.81
C SER A 287 -11.25 17.14 -17.82
N GLY A 288 -10.21 17.90 -17.47
CA GLY A 288 -9.01 18.09 -18.28
C GLY A 288 -8.29 16.76 -18.53
N ARG A 289 -7.83 16.55 -19.76
CA ARG A 289 -7.11 15.35 -20.18
C ARG A 289 -5.64 15.50 -19.86
N ILE A 290 -5.08 14.53 -19.14
CA ILE A 290 -3.68 14.48 -18.74
C ILE A 290 -3.08 13.28 -19.46
N MET A 291 -2.12 13.57 -20.33
CA MET A 291 -1.51 12.56 -21.19
C MET A 291 -0.39 11.80 -20.45
N PRO A 292 -0.12 10.52 -20.82
CA PRO A 292 0.87 9.70 -20.14
C PRO A 292 2.28 10.31 -20.02
N GLU A 293 2.67 11.20 -20.94
CA GLU A 293 3.97 11.87 -20.96
C GLU A 293 4.15 12.81 -19.77
N GLN A 294 3.05 13.37 -19.25
CA GLN A 294 3.05 14.28 -18.10
C GLN A 294 3.27 13.54 -16.76
N LYS A 295 3.21 12.20 -16.75
CA LYS A 295 3.34 11.37 -15.54
C LYS A 295 4.60 11.69 -14.74
N ARG A 296 5.75 11.86 -15.39
CA ARG A 296 7.03 12.10 -14.69
C ARG A 296 7.00 13.43 -13.94
N GLU A 297 6.50 14.49 -14.57
CA GLU A 297 6.36 15.80 -13.95
C GLU A 297 5.37 15.74 -12.77
N LEU A 298 4.21 15.12 -12.97
CA LEU A 298 3.17 15.01 -11.94
C LEU A 298 3.63 14.20 -10.73
N ASN A 299 4.38 13.13 -10.94
CA ASN A 299 5.04 12.41 -9.86
C ASN A 299 6.04 13.32 -9.10
N GLY A 300 6.79 14.16 -9.79
CA GLY A 300 7.71 15.12 -9.15
C GLY A 300 7.01 16.17 -8.26
N ARG A 301 5.74 16.48 -8.56
CA ARG A 301 4.91 17.42 -7.78
C ARG A 301 3.90 16.73 -6.85
N GLY A 302 3.89 15.40 -6.82
CA GLY A 302 2.91 14.65 -6.07
C GLY A 302 3.15 14.73 -4.57
N VAL A 303 2.10 14.52 -3.80
CA VAL A 303 2.12 14.65 -2.34
C VAL A 303 1.39 13.48 -1.67
N TRP A 304 1.87 13.07 -0.50
CA TRP A 304 1.12 12.18 0.39
C TRP A 304 0.22 13.01 1.31
N LEU A 305 -1.06 12.62 1.36
CA LEU A 305 -2.04 13.17 2.30
C LEU A 305 -2.49 12.07 3.25
N ARG A 306 -2.52 12.36 4.56
CA ARG A 306 -3.06 11.47 5.60
C ARG A 306 -4.58 11.42 5.52
N ASP A 307 -5.17 10.37 6.10
CA ASP A 307 -6.62 10.32 6.25
C ASP A 307 -7.11 11.48 7.13
N GLY A 308 -8.16 12.18 6.70
CA GLY A 308 -8.64 13.41 7.32
C GLY A 308 -7.89 14.70 6.94
N GLU A 309 -6.81 14.60 6.15
CA GLU A 309 -6.08 15.73 5.57
C GLU A 309 -6.59 16.04 4.16
N SER A 310 -6.62 17.31 3.80
CA SER A 310 -6.95 17.80 2.46
C SER A 310 -5.98 18.89 2.05
N ILE A 311 -5.92 19.18 0.75
CA ILE A 311 -5.00 20.17 0.18
C ILE A 311 -5.75 21.01 -0.85
N ASN A 312 -5.55 22.32 -0.78
CA ASN A 312 -6.10 23.28 -1.74
C ASN A 312 -5.19 23.38 -2.98
N ALA A 313 -5.71 23.97 -4.06
CA ALA A 313 -4.95 24.20 -5.28
C ALA A 313 -3.69 25.07 -5.10
N ASP A 314 -3.63 25.90 -4.05
CA ASP A 314 -2.45 26.70 -3.69
C ASP A 314 -1.38 25.90 -2.90
N GLY A 315 -1.65 24.63 -2.60
CA GLY A 315 -0.78 23.74 -1.82
C GLY A 315 -0.97 23.84 -0.31
N SER A 316 -1.86 24.70 0.19
CA SER A 316 -2.16 24.79 1.62
C SER A 316 -2.92 23.55 2.09
N ARG A 317 -2.47 22.94 3.18
CA ARG A 317 -3.07 21.74 3.77
C ARG A 317 -3.99 22.10 4.94
N TYR A 318 -5.11 21.39 5.06
CA TYR A 318 -6.10 21.58 6.11
C TYR A 318 -6.76 20.25 6.51
N GLY A 319 -7.58 20.27 7.56
CA GLY A 319 -8.23 19.09 8.12
C GLY A 319 -7.57 18.59 9.40
N ASP A 320 -8.09 17.48 9.94
CA ASP A 320 -7.56 16.83 11.15
C ASP A 320 -6.91 15.51 10.76
N PRO A 321 -5.58 15.49 10.52
CA PRO A 321 -4.91 14.29 10.03
C PRO A 321 -4.90 13.19 11.09
N ARG A 322 -5.28 11.98 10.66
CA ARG A 322 -5.22 10.77 11.48
C ARG A 322 -3.82 10.61 12.09
N ARG A 323 -3.77 10.50 13.41
CA ARG A 323 -2.54 10.25 14.17
C ARG A 323 -2.39 8.75 14.40
N SER A 324 -1.19 8.22 14.14
CA SER A 324 -0.83 6.84 14.43
C SER A 324 0.67 6.73 14.69
N ARG A 325 1.09 5.65 15.37
CA ARG A 325 2.49 5.24 15.50
C ARG A 325 2.99 4.49 14.27
N ILE A 326 2.14 4.25 13.28
CA ILE A 326 2.50 3.62 12.01
C ILE A 326 2.27 4.63 10.88
N ALA A 327 3.32 4.94 10.14
CA ALA A 327 3.19 5.69 8.89
C ALA A 327 2.83 4.70 7.77
N SER A 328 1.61 4.77 7.25
CA SER A 328 1.15 3.84 6.23
C SER A 328 0.83 4.57 4.93
N PHE A 329 1.27 4.00 3.81
CA PHE A 329 1.23 4.61 2.49
C PHE A 329 0.57 3.65 1.50
N TRP A 330 -0.30 4.17 0.64
CA TRP A 330 -0.92 3.39 -0.43
C TRP A 330 -1.05 4.18 -1.72
N MET A 331 -0.46 3.66 -2.80
CA MET A 331 -0.61 4.20 -4.15
C MET A 331 -1.02 3.13 -5.16
N GLU A 332 -1.57 3.56 -6.28
CA GLU A 332 -2.06 2.70 -7.36
C GLU A 332 -1.17 2.75 -8.63
N GLY A 333 -1.44 1.80 -9.53
CA GLY A 333 -0.77 1.58 -10.82
C GLY A 333 -0.44 2.83 -11.65
N PRO A 334 -1.40 3.75 -11.89
CA PRO A 334 -1.17 4.87 -12.81
C PRO A 334 0.01 5.77 -12.44
N ALA A 335 0.36 5.87 -11.15
CA ALA A 335 1.50 6.64 -10.68
C ALA A 335 2.83 5.87 -10.69
N ALA A 336 2.84 4.55 -10.88
CA ALA A 336 4.06 3.74 -10.83
C ALA A 336 5.08 4.19 -11.87
N ALA A 337 6.33 4.41 -11.44
CA ALA A 337 7.39 4.94 -12.30
C ALA A 337 7.75 3.99 -13.46
N TYR A 338 7.91 2.70 -13.17
CA TYR A 338 8.44 1.71 -14.12
C TYR A 338 7.35 0.94 -14.90
N GLN A 339 6.16 1.51 -15.02
CA GLN A 339 5.05 0.98 -15.81
C GLN A 339 4.34 2.13 -16.55
N THR A 340 4.02 1.94 -17.83
CA THR A 340 3.26 2.94 -18.60
C THR A 340 1.76 2.76 -18.42
N LEU A 341 0.98 3.81 -18.61
CA LEU A 341 -0.49 3.74 -18.55
C LEU A 341 -1.04 2.77 -19.60
N SER A 342 -0.52 2.85 -20.84
CA SER A 342 -0.86 1.90 -21.90
C SER A 342 -0.59 0.45 -21.49
N GLN A 343 0.58 0.12 -20.91
CA GLN A 343 0.85 -1.25 -20.44
C GLN A 343 -0.14 -1.70 -19.35
N LEU A 344 -0.52 -0.79 -18.46
CA LEU A 344 -1.46 -1.07 -17.37
C LEU A 344 -2.87 -1.37 -17.92
N VAL A 345 -3.34 -0.53 -18.85
CA VAL A 345 -4.65 -0.68 -19.51
C VAL A 345 -4.69 -1.91 -20.42
N TYR A 346 -3.65 -2.13 -21.22
CA TYR A 346 -3.56 -3.30 -22.10
C TYR A 346 -3.71 -4.61 -21.30
N LYS A 347 -2.95 -4.75 -20.20
CA LYS A 347 -3.05 -5.91 -19.31
C LYS A 347 -4.44 -6.09 -18.70
N LEU A 348 -5.08 -4.99 -18.31
CA LEU A 348 -6.44 -5.04 -17.77
C LEU A 348 -7.41 -5.56 -18.84
N LEU A 349 -7.39 -4.99 -20.03
CA LEU A 349 -8.29 -5.38 -21.12
C LEU A 349 -8.07 -6.83 -21.57
N THR A 350 -6.83 -7.28 -21.70
CA THR A 350 -6.53 -8.68 -22.03
C THR A 350 -7.01 -9.63 -20.93
N ALA A 351 -6.87 -9.25 -19.66
CA ALA A 351 -7.35 -10.06 -18.54
C ALA A 351 -8.89 -10.09 -18.46
N GLU A 352 -9.56 -8.98 -18.80
CA GLU A 352 -11.04 -8.93 -18.91
C GLU A 352 -11.53 -9.83 -20.06
N GLN A 353 -10.89 -9.78 -21.23
CA GLN A 353 -11.22 -10.65 -22.38
C GLN A 353 -10.98 -12.14 -22.08
N GLU A 354 -9.89 -12.48 -21.38
CA GLU A 354 -9.62 -13.85 -20.95
C GLU A 354 -10.72 -14.33 -19.97
N TYR A 355 -11.12 -13.49 -19.03
CA TYR A 355 -12.23 -13.79 -18.12
C TYR A 355 -13.54 -14.01 -18.86
N GLU A 356 -13.89 -13.15 -19.84
CA GLU A 356 -15.10 -13.30 -20.66
C GLU A 356 -15.12 -14.61 -21.46
N THR A 357 -13.96 -15.06 -21.92
CA THR A 357 -13.83 -16.28 -22.75
C THR A 357 -13.77 -17.56 -21.91
N THR A 358 -13.11 -17.52 -20.75
CA THR A 358 -12.76 -18.72 -19.96
C THR A 358 -13.51 -18.83 -18.64
N GLY A 359 -14.05 -17.73 -18.12
CA GLY A 359 -14.59 -17.62 -16.76
C GLY A 359 -13.52 -17.62 -15.66
N SER A 360 -12.23 -17.68 -15.99
CA SER A 360 -11.13 -17.71 -15.01
C SER A 360 -10.80 -16.31 -14.50
N GLU A 361 -10.83 -16.14 -13.18
CA GLU A 361 -10.51 -14.85 -12.52
C GLU A 361 -9.01 -14.68 -12.20
N GLU A 362 -8.17 -15.70 -12.40
CA GLU A 362 -6.78 -15.72 -11.92
C GLU A 362 -5.89 -14.63 -12.55
N THR A 363 -5.97 -14.46 -13.87
CA THR A 363 -5.19 -13.43 -14.58
C THR A 363 -5.67 -12.04 -14.17
N LEU A 364 -6.99 -11.84 -14.09
CA LEU A 364 -7.58 -10.57 -13.67
C LEU A 364 -7.19 -10.22 -12.22
N LYS A 365 -7.29 -11.18 -11.29
CA LYS A 365 -6.82 -11.04 -9.91
C LYS A 365 -5.36 -10.63 -9.84
N THR A 366 -4.51 -11.28 -10.64
CA THR A 366 -3.08 -10.96 -10.69
C THR A 366 -2.82 -9.53 -11.15
N VAL A 367 -3.53 -9.07 -12.19
CA VAL A 367 -3.41 -7.70 -12.72
C VAL A 367 -3.88 -6.67 -11.68
N ILE A 368 -5.05 -6.88 -11.06
CA ILE A 368 -5.59 -5.98 -10.05
C ILE A 368 -4.66 -5.87 -8.83
N ASN A 369 -4.20 -7.01 -8.31
CA ASN A 369 -3.33 -7.05 -7.13
C ASN A 369 -1.93 -6.50 -7.41
N THR A 370 -1.31 -6.94 -8.50
CA THR A 370 0.12 -6.72 -8.74
C THR A 370 0.39 -5.46 -9.56
N ASP A 371 -0.41 -5.17 -10.59
CA ASP A 371 -0.18 -4.04 -11.49
C ASP A 371 -0.97 -2.79 -11.06
N TRP A 372 -2.23 -2.94 -10.63
CA TRP A 372 -3.02 -1.81 -10.13
C TRP A 372 -2.75 -1.50 -8.65
N GLY A 373 -2.30 -2.49 -7.87
CA GLY A 373 -2.05 -2.30 -6.44
C GLY A 373 -3.33 -2.18 -5.64
N LEU A 374 -4.38 -2.89 -6.05
CA LEU A 374 -5.70 -2.91 -5.43
C LEU A 374 -6.04 -4.32 -4.93
N PRO A 375 -6.78 -4.48 -3.83
CA PRO A 375 -7.27 -5.78 -3.42
C PRO A 375 -8.33 -6.27 -4.40
N TYR A 376 -8.25 -7.54 -4.78
CA TYR A 376 -9.24 -8.15 -5.67
C TYR A 376 -10.57 -8.41 -4.94
N LEU A 377 -11.66 -8.06 -5.62
CA LEU A 377 -13.02 -8.40 -5.23
C LEU A 377 -13.55 -9.42 -6.24
N PRO A 378 -13.80 -10.69 -5.84
CA PRO A 378 -14.30 -11.71 -6.76
C PRO A 378 -15.56 -11.27 -7.51
N ARG A 379 -15.65 -11.58 -8.81
CA ARG A 379 -16.75 -11.08 -9.66
C ARG A 379 -18.09 -11.66 -9.23
N ALA A 380 -18.12 -12.93 -8.80
CA ALA A 380 -19.31 -13.56 -8.20
C ALA A 380 -19.85 -12.79 -6.97
N SER A 381 -19.00 -12.05 -6.26
CA SER A 381 -19.41 -11.21 -5.13
C SER A 381 -19.95 -9.85 -5.57
N MET A 382 -19.60 -9.36 -6.76
CA MET A 382 -20.13 -8.12 -7.34
C MET A 382 -21.55 -8.28 -7.93
N GLU A 383 -21.93 -9.48 -8.36
CA GLU A 383 -23.29 -9.76 -8.88
C GLU A 383 -24.39 -9.64 -7.83
N GLN A 384 -24.03 -9.63 -6.53
CA GLN A 384 -24.94 -9.16 -5.48
C GLN A 384 -25.14 -7.66 -5.65
N ARG A 385 -26.17 -7.28 -6.42
CA ARG A 385 -26.59 -5.89 -6.68
C ARG A 385 -26.36 -5.03 -5.44
N LYS A 386 -25.37 -4.13 -5.53
CA LYS A 386 -25.06 -3.21 -4.43
C LYS A 386 -26.32 -2.42 -4.09
N SER A 387 -26.78 -2.55 -2.85
CA SER A 387 -27.94 -1.81 -2.33
C SER A 387 -27.84 -0.30 -2.59
N GLU A 388 -26.62 0.22 -2.75
CA GLU A 388 -26.29 1.61 -3.06
C GLU A 388 -26.80 2.08 -4.43
N LEU A 389 -26.71 1.24 -5.48
CA LEU A 389 -27.27 1.59 -6.80
C LEU A 389 -28.80 1.66 -6.77
N LEU A 390 -29.43 0.95 -5.82
CA LEU A 390 -30.87 1.03 -5.59
C LEU A 390 -31.22 2.24 -4.69
N GLU A 391 -30.37 2.57 -3.72
CA GLU A 391 -30.52 3.71 -2.82
C GLU A 391 -30.35 5.06 -3.53
N GLN A 392 -29.37 5.19 -4.44
CA GLN A 392 -29.19 6.38 -5.28
C GLN A 392 -30.33 6.59 -6.28
N ARG A 393 -31.06 5.51 -6.59
CA ARG A 393 -32.27 5.55 -7.42
C ARG A 393 -33.54 5.76 -6.58
N ALA A 394 -33.43 5.86 -5.26
CA ALA A 394 -34.58 6.09 -4.41
C ALA A 394 -35.11 7.51 -4.65
N GLU A 395 -36.37 7.58 -5.06
CA GLU A 395 -37.07 8.86 -5.22
C GLU A 395 -37.55 9.35 -3.84
N PRO A 396 -37.42 10.65 -3.54
CA PRO A 396 -37.92 11.21 -2.29
C PRO A 396 -39.45 11.22 -2.30
N VAL A 397 -40.06 10.33 -1.51
CA VAL A 397 -41.52 10.28 -1.32
C VAL A 397 -41.89 10.87 0.04
N PRO A 398 -42.78 11.87 0.11
CA PRO A 398 -43.24 12.41 1.38
C PRO A 398 -43.93 11.34 2.23
N SER A 399 -43.62 11.30 3.52
CA SER A 399 -44.28 10.37 4.45
C SER A 399 -45.79 10.61 4.47
N ARG A 400 -46.58 9.53 4.52
CA ARG A 400 -48.06 9.54 4.49
C ARG A 400 -48.66 10.14 3.23
N SER A 401 -47.90 10.22 2.14
CA SER A 401 -48.42 10.55 0.82
C SER A 401 -48.49 9.31 -0.05
N VAL A 402 -49.47 9.25 -0.95
CA VAL A 402 -49.61 8.19 -1.94
C VAL A 402 -49.08 8.74 -3.27
N PRO A 403 -47.94 8.25 -3.78
CA PRO A 403 -47.40 8.69 -5.05
C PRO A 403 -48.32 8.41 -6.24
N ASP A 404 -48.21 9.24 -7.27
CA ASP A 404 -48.86 9.02 -8.56
C ASP A 404 -48.36 7.70 -9.17
N GLY A 405 -49.28 6.79 -9.49
CA GLY A 405 -48.97 5.46 -10.02
C GLY A 405 -49.20 4.29 -9.05
N VAL A 406 -49.55 4.57 -7.79
CA VAL A 406 -50.05 3.53 -6.86
C VAL A 406 -51.47 3.11 -7.28
N ASN A 407 -51.65 1.82 -7.55
CA ASN A 407 -52.95 1.25 -7.91
C ASN A 407 -53.75 0.80 -6.68
N PHE A 408 -53.06 0.22 -5.69
CA PHE A 408 -53.70 -0.24 -4.45
C PHE A 408 -52.73 -0.21 -3.26
N LEU A 409 -53.29 -0.19 -2.07
CA LEU A 409 -52.57 -0.20 -0.80
C LEU A 409 -52.76 -1.53 -0.08
N VAL A 410 -51.69 -2.02 0.54
CA VAL A 410 -51.69 -3.18 1.44
C VAL A 410 -51.12 -2.75 2.77
N ALA A 411 -51.90 -2.91 3.83
CA ALA A 411 -51.41 -2.79 5.20
C ALA A 411 -51.01 -4.18 5.71
N THR A 412 -49.71 -4.38 5.94
CA THR A 412 -49.19 -5.58 6.59
C THR A 412 -48.99 -5.31 8.07
N VAL A 413 -49.52 -6.18 8.91
CA VAL A 413 -49.41 -6.07 10.37
C VAL A 413 -48.56 -7.23 10.88
N ASP A 414 -47.41 -6.89 11.45
CA ASP A 414 -46.52 -7.86 12.09
C ASP A 414 -46.75 -7.86 13.61
N VAL A 415 -46.99 -9.05 14.16
CA VAL A 415 -47.34 -9.26 15.57
C VAL A 415 -46.08 -9.53 16.37
N GLN A 416 -45.57 -8.50 17.05
CA GLN A 416 -44.37 -8.62 17.88
C GLN A 416 -44.76 -8.94 19.32
N ALA A 417 -44.80 -10.23 19.66
CA ALA A 417 -45.26 -10.75 20.96
C ALA A 417 -44.20 -10.73 22.09
N GLY A 418 -43.04 -10.08 21.87
CA GLY A 418 -41.93 -10.01 22.82
C GLY A 418 -42.16 -9.06 24.01
N ARG A 419 -41.08 -8.73 24.73
CA ARG A 419 -41.10 -7.88 25.95
C ARG A 419 -41.72 -6.49 25.71
N HIS A 420 -41.68 -5.98 24.50
CA HIS A 420 -42.36 -4.75 24.05
C HIS A 420 -43.46 -5.08 23.04
N ARG A 421 -44.59 -5.57 23.56
CA ARG A 421 -45.74 -5.99 22.73
C ARG A 421 -46.24 -4.81 21.90
N ARG A 422 -46.25 -5.01 20.58
CA ARG A 422 -46.76 -4.02 19.62
C ARG A 422 -47.18 -4.70 18.33
N PHE A 423 -48.14 -4.10 17.65
CA PHE A 423 -48.40 -4.40 16.25
C PHE A 423 -47.62 -3.40 15.41
N VAL A 424 -46.68 -3.90 14.59
CA VAL A 424 -45.94 -3.05 13.64
C VAL A 424 -46.75 -3.03 12.35
N VAL A 425 -47.34 -1.87 12.04
CA VAL A 425 -48.13 -1.68 10.83
C VAL A 425 -47.24 -1.02 9.79
N GLN A 426 -47.17 -1.62 8.61
CA GLN A 426 -46.54 -1.01 7.44
C GLN A 426 -47.56 -0.95 6.30
N VAL A 427 -47.83 0.26 5.81
CA VAL A 427 -48.69 0.50 4.66
C VAL A 427 -47.81 0.62 3.42
N THR A 428 -48.08 -0.23 2.44
CA THR A 428 -47.32 -0.32 1.20
C THR A 428 -48.24 -0.06 0.01
N GLY A 429 -47.85 0.81 -0.92
CA GLY A 429 -48.51 0.98 -2.21
C GLY A 429 -47.84 0.15 -3.30
N TYR A 430 -48.65 -0.41 -4.21
CA TYR A 430 -48.20 -1.20 -5.35
C TYR A 430 -48.66 -0.60 -6.68
N GLY A 431 -47.73 -0.51 -7.63
CA GLY A 431 -47.97 0.00 -8.99
C GLY A 431 -48.20 -1.12 -10.00
N SER A 432 -48.54 -0.75 -11.23
CA SER A 432 -48.84 -1.69 -12.32
C SER A 432 -47.61 -2.46 -12.84
N ARG A 433 -46.40 -1.94 -12.61
CA ARG A 433 -45.14 -2.54 -13.09
C ARG A 433 -44.32 -3.24 -12.00
N GLY A 434 -44.97 -3.61 -10.89
CA GLY A 434 -44.30 -4.22 -9.74
C GLY A 434 -43.53 -3.23 -8.88
N GLU A 435 -43.77 -1.93 -9.07
CA GLU A 435 -43.25 -0.86 -8.22
C GLU A 435 -43.87 -0.94 -6.81
N ARG A 436 -43.09 -0.57 -5.80
CA ARG A 436 -43.50 -0.62 -4.39
C ARG A 436 -43.06 0.64 -3.67
N TRP A 437 -43.99 1.30 -2.97
CA TRP A 437 -43.71 2.46 -2.12
C TRP A 437 -44.10 2.20 -0.68
N ILE A 438 -43.27 2.62 0.27
CA ILE A 438 -43.62 2.62 1.70
C ILE A 438 -44.35 3.93 1.98
N ILE A 439 -45.66 3.85 2.26
CA ILE A 439 -46.54 5.01 2.46
C ILE A 439 -46.46 5.49 3.91
N ASP A 440 -46.59 4.56 4.85
CA ASP A 440 -46.49 4.85 6.28
C ASP A 440 -46.01 3.62 7.04
N ARG A 441 -45.38 3.86 8.20
CA ARG A 441 -44.97 2.84 9.14
C ARG A 441 -45.12 3.36 10.56
N TYR A 442 -45.97 2.70 11.34
CA TYR A 442 -46.23 3.08 12.72
C TYR A 442 -46.48 1.85 13.60
N ASN A 443 -46.36 2.06 14.91
CA ASN A 443 -46.58 1.02 15.90
C ASN A 443 -47.92 1.26 16.60
N ILE A 444 -48.74 0.21 16.71
CA ILE A 444 -49.91 0.22 17.60
C ILE A 444 -49.50 -0.47 18.89
N THR A 445 -49.42 0.32 19.96
CA THR A 445 -49.03 -0.14 21.31
C THR A 445 -50.18 -0.07 22.32
N GLN A 446 -51.28 0.60 21.96
CA GLN A 446 -52.43 0.82 22.83
C GLN A 446 -53.71 0.43 22.09
N SER A 447 -54.66 -0.15 22.82
CA SER A 447 -55.97 -0.48 22.30
C SER A 447 -57.00 0.52 22.81
N LEU A 448 -58.04 0.82 22.03
CA LEU A 448 -59.17 1.63 22.50
C LEU A 448 -60.05 0.89 23.53
N ARG A 449 -59.73 -0.37 23.86
CA ARG A 449 -60.46 -1.21 24.83
C ARG A 449 -59.78 -1.28 26.21
N GLY A 450 -58.77 -0.47 26.46
CA GLY A 450 -57.95 -0.49 27.67
C GLY A 450 -56.47 -0.41 27.32
#